data_AF-A4YK53-F1
#
_entry.id   AF-A4YK53-F1
#
_cell.length_a   1.000
_cell.length_b   1.000
_cell.length_c   1.000
_cell.angle_alpha   90.00
_cell.angle_beta   90.00
_cell.angle_gamma   90.00
#
_symmetry.space_group_name_H-M   'P 1'
#
loop_
_entity.id
_entity.type
_entity.pdbx_description
1 polymer ?
#
loop_
_entity_poly.entity_id
_entity_poly.type
_entity_poly.pdbx_seq_one_letter_code
_entity_poly.pdbx_strand_id
1 'polypeptide(L)'
;MRGVSGRVGQLFFLVVAIALLTGATPAAADKRVALVIGNSIHEHAPLLDEPAVDAKLIADKLAQLGFTLSGGSGQIDLTKQGFDRALAEFKGRIADADVALIYFAGYGINLGGANYLVPVDAAPAKAADVETELRSLAGIMRELDGPDSRANVVVLDAFRSNPFAARGIAGLSAGLVATSVPANTLLSFSAQPGTVGQRGPYGHSAFTNALVEALTAPSPGALLATLNQAGVAVKRATSGAQQPLLLATPLGGSEVVFGPPRANPAPGTAESTIKTPANRQAAATAAMGPPPASTASDGRTPGLAVLYDEDPSDPKGKRYTGSVTWRMETIKSPQSGRAVPVIRAEIDVPDRKLKATLQLRRNDDPTLPASHVAELTFARADDFAGGGINNVPGILMKSNEQARGTPLAGLAVKVTEGSFLVGLSNVDADRARNGELLAGREWFDIPLVYSNQRRGILAIGKGPSGDRVFADVFAAWDKSQPVQ
;
A
#
# COMPACT_ATOMS: atom_id res chain seq x y z
N MET A 1 17.63 -57.96 -55.35
CA MET A 1 17.98 -56.54 -55.14
C MET A 1 16.95 -55.92 -54.21
N ARG A 2 17.30 -55.73 -52.93
CA ARG A 2 16.44 -55.15 -51.89
C ARG A 2 17.15 -53.92 -51.31
N GLY A 3 16.46 -52.78 -51.35
CA GLY A 3 16.41 -51.74 -50.31
C GLY A 3 17.68 -50.97 -49.95
N VAL A 4 17.89 -49.81 -50.57
CA VAL A 4 18.69 -48.70 -49.99
C VAL A 4 17.95 -47.38 -50.24
N SER A 5 16.86 -47.14 -49.50
CA SER A 5 16.12 -45.86 -49.55
C SER A 5 15.74 -45.35 -48.14
N GLY A 6 16.57 -45.62 -47.13
CA GLY A 6 16.25 -45.33 -45.73
C GLY A 6 17.15 -44.32 -45.00
N ARG A 7 18.24 -43.82 -45.60
CA ARG A 7 19.26 -43.05 -44.85
C ARG A 7 19.35 -41.55 -45.15
N VAL A 8 18.68 -41.06 -46.19
CA VAL A 8 18.75 -39.62 -46.56
C VAL A 8 17.74 -38.77 -45.77
N GLY A 9 16.61 -39.35 -45.34
CA GLY A 9 15.60 -38.64 -44.54
C GLY A 9 15.99 -38.40 -43.08
N GLN A 10 16.85 -39.24 -42.49
CA GLN A 10 17.28 -39.09 -41.09
C GLN A 10 18.39 -38.05 -40.90
N LEU A 11 19.22 -37.80 -41.92
CA LEU A 11 20.28 -36.78 -41.82
C LEU A 11 19.76 -35.35 -41.98
N PHE A 12 18.67 -35.15 -42.72
CA PHE A 12 18.06 -33.82 -42.89
C PHE A 12 17.32 -33.34 -41.64
N PHE A 13 16.72 -34.26 -40.88
CA PHE A 13 16.08 -33.96 -39.60
C PHE A 13 17.08 -33.64 -38.47
N LEU A 14 18.32 -34.14 -38.54
CA LEU A 14 19.33 -33.89 -37.52
C LEU A 14 19.97 -32.50 -37.65
N VAL A 15 20.08 -31.96 -38.87
CA VAL A 15 20.69 -30.63 -39.12
C VAL A 15 19.71 -29.49 -38.81
N VAL A 16 18.40 -29.67 -39.04
CA VAL A 16 17.38 -28.68 -38.66
C VAL A 16 17.15 -28.66 -37.13
N ALA A 17 17.34 -29.78 -36.44
CA ALA A 17 17.25 -29.83 -34.97
C ALA A 17 18.43 -29.15 -34.26
N ILE A 18 19.62 -29.07 -34.88
CA ILE A 18 20.80 -28.40 -34.31
C ILE A 18 20.80 -26.89 -34.61
N ALA A 19 20.15 -26.44 -35.70
CA ALA A 19 20.00 -25.02 -36.03
C ALA A 19 18.97 -24.27 -35.15
N LEU A 20 18.16 -24.97 -34.35
CA LEU A 20 17.21 -24.39 -33.38
C LEU A 20 17.79 -24.25 -31.96
N LEU A 21 19.06 -24.60 -31.75
CA LEU A 21 19.75 -24.56 -30.45
C LEU A 21 20.82 -23.46 -30.35
N THR A 22 21.01 -22.65 -31.39
CA THR A 22 21.96 -21.52 -31.35
C THR A 22 21.22 -20.19 -31.23
N GLY A 23 21.24 -19.59 -30.03
CA GLY A 23 21.10 -18.14 -29.89
C GLY A 23 19.97 -17.59 -29.00
N ALA A 24 19.55 -18.28 -27.94
CA ALA A 24 18.89 -17.57 -26.84
C ALA A 24 19.98 -16.89 -25.98
N THR A 25 20.45 -15.71 -26.38
CA THR A 25 21.21 -14.86 -25.46
C THR A 25 20.27 -14.56 -24.28
N PRO A 26 20.64 -14.85 -23.02
CA PRO A 26 19.86 -14.38 -21.89
C PRO A 26 19.72 -12.86 -22.03
N ALA A 27 18.50 -12.37 -22.02
CA ALA A 27 18.25 -10.93 -21.92
C ALA A 27 19.00 -10.45 -20.67
N ALA A 28 19.99 -9.56 -20.85
CA ALA A 28 20.71 -8.99 -19.74
C ALA A 28 19.69 -8.27 -18.85
N ALA A 29 19.64 -8.66 -17.57
CA ALA A 29 18.81 -7.96 -16.61
C ALA A 29 19.37 -6.55 -16.40
N ASP A 30 18.53 -5.52 -16.50
CA ASP A 30 18.94 -4.13 -16.25
C ASP A 30 19.68 -4.02 -14.91
N LYS A 31 20.85 -3.37 -14.90
CA LYS A 31 21.60 -3.07 -13.69
C LYS A 31 20.95 -1.88 -12.97
N ARG A 32 20.26 -2.17 -11.88
CA ARG A 32 19.50 -1.19 -11.09
C ARG A 32 20.19 -0.93 -9.76
N VAL A 33 20.47 0.33 -9.45
CA VAL A 33 21.15 0.72 -8.20
C VAL A 33 20.34 1.80 -7.50
N ALA A 34 20.17 1.67 -6.19
CA ALA A 34 19.44 2.65 -5.38
C ALA A 34 20.25 3.14 -4.17
N LEU A 35 20.17 4.42 -3.87
CA LEU A 35 20.57 5.02 -2.60
C LEU A 35 19.30 5.50 -1.89
N VAL A 36 19.09 5.03 -0.67
CA VAL A 36 17.88 5.32 0.12
C VAL A 36 18.31 5.93 1.44
N ILE A 37 17.91 7.18 1.69
CA ILE A 37 18.32 7.96 2.87
C ILE A 37 17.08 8.36 3.67
N GLY A 38 17.11 8.18 4.98
CA GLY A 38 16.07 8.63 5.90
C GLY A 38 16.68 9.34 7.11
N ASN A 39 16.42 10.64 7.24
CA ASN A 39 16.94 11.44 8.35
C ASN A 39 15.81 11.86 9.29
N SER A 40 15.83 11.31 10.51
CA SER A 40 14.82 11.42 11.54
C SER A 40 15.30 12.16 12.79
N ILE A 41 16.48 11.80 13.29
CA ILE A 41 17.00 12.28 14.57
C ILE A 41 18.00 13.39 14.28
N HIS A 42 17.61 14.64 14.52
CA HIS A 42 18.46 15.81 14.27
C HIS A 42 19.02 16.39 15.56
N GLU A 43 20.29 16.79 15.52
CA GLU A 43 20.98 17.39 16.67
C GLU A 43 20.44 18.79 17.00
N HIS A 44 20.01 19.53 15.96
CA HIS A 44 19.67 20.94 16.05
C HIS A 44 18.31 21.30 15.44
N ALA A 45 17.46 20.30 15.23
CA ALA A 45 16.12 20.42 14.67
C ALA A 45 15.15 19.42 15.34
N PRO A 46 13.83 19.66 15.30
CA PRO A 46 12.86 18.73 15.86
C PRO A 46 12.92 17.35 15.21
N LEU A 47 12.76 16.30 16.01
CA LEU A 47 12.73 14.91 15.56
C LEU A 47 11.56 14.66 14.58
N LEU A 48 11.81 13.80 13.60
CA LEU A 48 10.81 13.28 12.68
C LEU A 48 10.63 11.76 12.87
N ASP A 49 9.42 11.33 13.22
CA ASP A 49 9.12 9.91 13.49
C ASP A 49 9.28 8.99 12.26
N GLU A 50 9.00 9.52 11.06
CA GLU A 50 8.74 8.73 9.84
C GLU A 50 9.97 8.45 8.95
N PRO A 51 10.90 9.40 8.72
CA PRO A 51 11.94 9.23 7.69
C PRO A 51 12.78 7.95 7.78
N ALA A 52 13.21 7.57 8.98
CA ALA A 52 14.02 6.37 9.17
C ALA A 52 13.24 5.08 8.85
N VAL A 53 11.99 4.99 9.30
CA VAL A 53 11.13 3.82 9.03
C VAL A 53 10.68 3.79 7.57
N ASP A 54 10.46 4.95 6.96
CA ASP A 54 10.13 5.09 5.53
C ASP A 54 11.28 4.64 4.63
N ALA A 55 12.50 5.12 4.91
CA ALA A 55 13.70 4.73 4.18
C ALA A 55 13.96 3.23 4.28
N LYS A 56 13.77 2.61 5.47
CA LYS A 56 13.88 1.16 5.62
C LYS A 56 12.88 0.42 4.73
N LEU A 57 11.60 0.82 4.77
CA LEU A 57 10.54 0.18 4.00
C LEU A 57 10.79 0.29 2.48
N ILE A 58 11.22 1.46 2.01
CA ILE A 58 11.55 1.67 0.59
C ILE A 58 12.78 0.87 0.18
N ALA A 59 13.83 0.85 1.00
CA ALA A 59 15.03 0.07 0.73
C ALA A 59 14.72 -1.43 0.59
N ASP A 60 13.97 -1.98 1.55
CA ASP A 60 13.55 -3.38 1.52
C ASP A 60 12.72 -3.69 0.26
N LYS A 61 11.81 -2.79 -0.11
CA LYS A 61 10.98 -2.96 -1.31
C LYS A 61 11.79 -2.88 -2.60
N LEU A 62 12.72 -1.94 -2.72
CA LEU A 62 13.58 -1.79 -3.90
C LEU A 62 14.52 -3.00 -4.06
N ALA A 63 15.06 -3.52 -2.95
CA ALA A 63 15.85 -4.75 -2.97
C ALA A 63 15.05 -5.95 -3.49
N GLN A 64 13.79 -6.11 -3.05
CA GLN A 64 12.88 -7.15 -3.57
C GLN A 64 12.59 -7.00 -5.07
N LEU A 65 12.70 -5.79 -5.63
CA LEU A 65 12.51 -5.50 -7.04
C LEU A 65 13.83 -5.58 -7.86
N GLY A 66 14.91 -6.08 -7.25
CA GLY A 66 16.18 -6.32 -7.91
C GLY A 66 17.12 -5.11 -7.94
N PHE A 67 16.86 -4.05 -7.17
CA PHE A 67 17.84 -2.98 -7.00
C PHE A 67 18.99 -3.42 -6.10
N THR A 68 20.21 -3.12 -6.52
CA THR A 68 21.38 -3.15 -5.65
C THR A 68 21.39 -1.89 -4.78
N LEU A 69 21.29 -2.05 -3.47
CA LEU A 69 21.34 -0.91 -2.55
C LEU A 69 22.79 -0.44 -2.33
N SER A 70 23.05 0.84 -2.59
CA SER A 70 24.29 1.51 -2.21
C SER A 70 24.34 1.67 -0.69
N GLY A 71 25.42 1.19 -0.05
CA GLY A 71 25.48 1.00 1.40
C GLY A 71 24.75 -0.26 1.92
N GLY A 72 24.17 -1.09 1.05
CA GLY A 72 23.59 -2.41 1.39
C GLY A 72 22.21 -2.39 2.07
N SER A 73 21.77 -1.25 2.57
CA SER A 73 20.48 -1.03 3.23
C SER A 73 20.08 0.45 3.15
N GLY A 74 18.90 0.80 3.69
CA GLY A 74 18.55 2.20 3.93
C GLY A 74 19.57 2.86 4.86
N GLN A 75 20.10 4.01 4.45
CA GLN A 75 21.06 4.81 5.20
C GLN A 75 20.31 5.79 6.10
N ILE A 76 20.45 5.64 7.41
CA ILE A 76 19.62 6.35 8.38
C ILE A 76 20.44 7.40 9.14
N ASP A 77 19.84 8.56 9.39
CA ASP A 77 20.38 9.64 10.22
C ASP A 77 21.80 10.07 9.83
N LEU A 78 21.99 10.36 8.54
CA LEU A 78 23.30 10.73 8.01
C LEU A 78 23.69 12.15 8.39
N THR A 79 24.89 12.28 8.96
CA THR A 79 25.60 13.57 9.07
C THR A 79 25.97 14.10 7.70
N LYS A 80 26.35 15.37 7.58
CA LYS A 80 26.78 15.97 6.30
C LYS A 80 27.91 15.15 5.67
N GLN A 81 28.91 14.77 6.46
CA GLN A 81 30.00 13.93 5.98
C GLN A 81 29.52 12.53 5.55
N GLY A 82 28.60 11.92 6.32
CA GLY A 82 28.00 10.63 5.98
C GLY A 82 27.20 10.68 4.68
N PHE A 83 26.42 11.74 4.47
CA PHE A 83 25.66 12.01 3.26
C PHE A 83 26.59 12.14 2.06
N ASP A 84 27.65 12.97 2.17
CA ASP A 84 28.64 13.16 1.12
C ASP A 84 29.30 11.84 0.70
N ARG A 85 29.67 11.00 1.67
CA ARG A 85 30.26 9.69 1.44
C ARG A 85 29.29 8.75 0.74
N ALA A 86 28.04 8.69 1.19
CA ALA A 86 27.01 7.84 0.60
C ALA A 86 26.73 8.20 -0.86
N LEU A 87 26.71 9.50 -1.19
CA LEU A 87 26.58 9.97 -2.57
C LEU A 87 27.80 9.62 -3.43
N ALA A 88 29.01 9.80 -2.90
CA ALA A 88 30.24 9.45 -3.62
C ALA A 88 30.32 7.94 -3.91
N GLU A 89 29.95 7.10 -2.94
CA GLU A 89 29.85 5.65 -3.13
C GLU A 89 28.81 5.29 -4.18
N PHE A 90 27.62 5.89 -4.09
CA PHE A 90 26.54 5.67 -5.05
C PHE A 90 26.96 6.06 -6.47
N LYS A 91 27.61 7.21 -6.65
CA LYS A 91 28.17 7.66 -7.94
C LYS A 91 29.09 6.62 -8.56
N GLY A 92 29.98 6.04 -7.76
CA GLY A 92 30.88 4.97 -8.22
C GLY A 92 30.14 3.71 -8.68
N ARG A 93 29.02 3.38 -8.03
CA ARG A 93 28.21 2.18 -8.35
C ARG A 93 27.29 2.33 -9.56
N ILE A 94 26.93 3.57 -9.93
CA ILE A 94 25.99 3.83 -11.04
C ILE A 94 26.66 4.04 -12.40
N ALA A 95 27.99 3.97 -12.49
CA ALA A 95 28.74 4.25 -13.72
C ALA A 95 28.24 3.43 -14.93
N ASP A 96 27.90 2.16 -14.69
CA ASP A 96 27.38 1.19 -15.66
C ASP A 96 25.95 0.71 -15.31
N ALA A 97 25.21 1.48 -14.50
CA ALA A 97 23.82 1.18 -14.18
C ALA A 97 22.89 1.67 -15.28
N ASP A 98 21.83 0.90 -15.55
CA ASP A 98 20.72 1.30 -16.43
C ASP A 98 19.72 2.18 -15.68
N VAL A 99 19.60 2.00 -14.36
CA VAL A 99 18.73 2.79 -13.49
C VAL A 99 19.47 3.21 -12.23
N ALA A 100 19.51 4.51 -11.97
CA ALA A 100 20.02 5.10 -10.74
C ALA A 100 18.87 5.76 -9.97
N LEU A 101 18.53 5.26 -8.79
CA LEU A 101 17.46 5.79 -7.96
C LEU A 101 18.00 6.38 -6.65
N ILE A 102 17.63 7.61 -6.35
CA ILE A 102 17.83 8.22 -5.02
C ILE A 102 16.46 8.42 -4.39
N TYR A 103 16.25 7.87 -3.20
CA TYR A 103 15.12 8.19 -2.34
C TYR A 103 15.64 8.94 -1.11
N PHE A 104 15.00 10.05 -0.75
CA PHE A 104 15.29 10.79 0.47
C PHE A 104 14.01 11.10 1.24
N ALA A 105 14.01 10.81 2.54
CA ALA A 105 13.01 11.28 3.50
C ALA A 105 13.69 12.10 4.60
N GLY A 106 13.09 13.24 4.99
CA GLY A 106 13.65 14.13 6.01
C GLY A 106 13.13 15.57 5.88
N TYR A 107 13.89 16.57 6.36
CA TYR A 107 13.60 17.96 6.02
C TYR A 107 14.19 18.35 4.66
N GLY A 108 13.37 19.06 3.89
CA GLY A 108 13.76 19.80 2.70
C GLY A 108 13.41 21.27 2.90
N ILE A 109 14.37 22.14 2.59
CA ILE A 109 14.22 23.60 2.68
C ILE A 109 14.70 24.25 1.40
N ASN A 110 14.34 25.52 1.20
CA ASN A 110 14.85 26.30 0.10
C ASN A 110 15.47 27.62 0.56
N LEU A 111 16.50 28.06 -0.15
CA LEU A 111 17.19 29.33 0.04
C LEU A 111 17.41 29.97 -1.33
N GLY A 112 16.86 31.17 -1.54
CA GLY A 112 17.06 31.91 -2.79
C GLY A 112 16.59 31.15 -4.05
N GLY A 113 15.57 30.30 -3.92
CA GLY A 113 15.06 29.46 -5.01
C GLY A 113 15.85 28.16 -5.25
N ALA A 114 16.90 27.90 -4.49
CA ALA A 114 17.63 26.63 -4.52
C ALA A 114 17.14 25.68 -3.41
N ASN A 115 17.02 24.39 -3.76
CA ASN A 115 16.55 23.34 -2.87
C ASN A 115 17.71 22.67 -2.12
N TYR A 116 17.52 22.42 -0.82
CA TYR A 116 18.48 21.77 0.06
C TYR A 116 17.82 20.68 0.90
N LEU A 117 18.52 19.56 1.05
CA LEU A 117 18.19 18.46 1.95
C LEU A 117 19.04 18.59 3.22
N VAL A 118 18.44 18.27 4.38
CA VAL A 118 19.03 18.54 5.69
C VAL A 118 19.69 17.28 6.30
N PRO A 119 21.02 17.27 6.48
CA PRO A 119 21.74 16.28 7.29
C PRO A 119 21.43 16.41 8.78
N VAL A 120 21.69 15.37 9.57
CA VAL A 120 21.27 15.35 10.98
C VAL A 120 22.02 16.29 11.92
N ASP A 121 23.26 16.64 11.55
CA ASP A 121 24.17 17.54 12.25
C ASP A 121 24.07 18.99 11.75
N ALA A 122 23.17 19.29 10.81
CA ALA A 122 23.05 20.62 10.23
C ALA A 122 22.65 21.67 11.29
N ALA A 123 23.41 22.77 11.33
CA ALA A 123 23.24 23.84 12.31
C ALA A 123 23.40 25.24 11.69
N PRO A 124 22.80 25.56 10.52
CA PRO A 124 23.08 26.82 9.85
C PRO A 124 22.66 28.01 10.70
N ALA A 125 23.56 28.99 10.88
CA ALA A 125 23.28 30.22 11.62
C ALA A 125 23.04 31.41 10.67
N LYS A 126 23.57 31.34 9.45
CA LYS A 126 23.42 32.35 8.39
C LYS A 126 23.30 31.68 7.02
N ALA A 127 22.91 32.44 6.01
CA ALA A 127 22.68 31.94 4.65
C ALA A 127 23.91 31.22 4.05
N ALA A 128 25.13 31.71 4.33
CA ALA A 128 26.37 31.08 3.85
C ALA A 128 26.58 29.66 4.40
N ASP A 129 26.09 29.39 5.61
CA ASP A 129 26.24 28.07 6.24
C ASP A 129 25.35 27.03 5.56
N VAL A 130 24.24 27.45 4.94
CA VAL A 130 23.30 26.55 4.25
C VAL A 130 24.01 25.79 3.12
N GLU A 131 24.88 26.46 2.37
CA GLU A 131 25.61 25.83 1.27
C GLU A 131 26.67 24.83 1.74
N THR A 132 27.30 25.09 2.89
CA THR A 132 28.38 24.25 3.43
C THR A 132 27.87 23.10 4.29
N GLU A 133 26.76 23.30 5.01
CA GLU A 133 26.23 22.35 5.99
C GLU A 133 25.09 21.47 5.44
N LEU A 134 24.38 21.90 4.39
CA LEU A 134 23.29 21.13 3.80
C LEU A 134 23.69 20.56 2.43
N ARG A 135 22.82 19.73 1.85
CA ARG A 135 23.02 19.18 0.50
C ARG A 135 22.09 19.83 -0.52
N SER A 136 22.67 20.58 -1.44
CA SER A 136 21.94 21.10 -2.59
C SER A 136 21.38 19.95 -3.45
N LEU A 137 20.08 20.00 -3.77
CA LEU A 137 19.44 19.07 -4.69
C LEU A 137 20.05 19.15 -6.09
N ALA A 138 20.42 20.34 -6.55
CA ALA A 138 21.14 20.51 -7.82
C ALA A 138 22.50 19.82 -7.80
N GLY A 139 23.20 19.87 -6.65
CA GLY A 139 24.43 19.11 -6.44
C GLY A 139 24.20 17.60 -6.50
N ILE A 140 23.14 17.10 -5.86
CA ILE A 140 22.76 15.68 -5.90
C ILE A 140 22.44 15.23 -7.32
N MET A 141 21.63 16.00 -8.05
CA MET A 141 21.29 15.68 -9.44
C MET A 141 22.52 15.66 -10.35
N ARG A 142 23.52 16.50 -10.10
CA ARG A 142 24.80 16.47 -10.83
C ARG A 142 25.61 15.19 -10.57
N GLU A 143 25.46 14.55 -9.40
CA GLU A 143 26.08 13.25 -9.16
C GLU A 143 25.47 12.13 -10.03
N LEU A 144 24.28 12.37 -10.60
CA LEU A 144 23.59 11.46 -11.53
C LEU A 144 23.96 11.70 -12.99
N ASP A 145 24.82 12.67 -13.30
CA ASP A 145 25.30 12.89 -14.67
C ASP A 145 25.99 11.61 -15.21
N GLY A 146 25.75 11.28 -16.48
CA GLY A 146 26.30 10.09 -17.11
C GLY A 146 25.71 9.82 -18.49
N PRO A 147 25.75 8.57 -18.98
CA PRO A 147 25.34 8.25 -20.34
C PRO A 147 23.83 8.47 -20.55
N ASP A 148 23.45 8.88 -21.76
CA ASP A 148 22.06 9.18 -22.11
C ASP A 148 21.11 7.97 -22.02
N SER A 149 21.66 6.76 -22.01
CA SER A 149 20.90 5.52 -21.87
C SER A 149 20.43 5.24 -20.44
N ARG A 150 21.02 5.87 -19.41
CA ARG A 150 20.69 5.62 -18.00
C ARG A 150 19.49 6.44 -17.56
N ALA A 151 18.50 5.79 -16.95
CA ALA A 151 17.38 6.47 -16.30
C ALA A 151 17.76 6.89 -14.87
N ASN A 152 17.69 8.19 -14.60
CA ASN A 152 17.90 8.76 -13.27
C ASN A 152 16.56 9.03 -12.59
N VAL A 153 16.42 8.63 -11.33
CA VAL A 153 15.19 8.80 -10.56
C VAL A 153 15.53 9.41 -9.22
N VAL A 154 14.90 10.54 -8.88
CA VAL A 154 15.02 11.17 -7.58
C VAL A 154 13.64 11.27 -6.96
N VAL A 155 13.47 10.72 -5.76
CA VAL A 155 12.22 10.73 -5.02
C VAL A 155 12.44 11.45 -3.69
N LEU A 156 11.71 12.54 -3.47
CA LEU A 156 11.88 13.42 -2.32
C LEU A 156 10.63 13.42 -1.46
N ASP A 157 10.72 12.76 -0.30
CA ASP A 157 9.73 12.80 0.76
C ASP A 157 10.12 13.78 1.87
N ALA A 158 10.25 15.04 1.48
CA ALA A 158 10.92 16.08 2.26
C ALA A 158 10.09 17.36 2.48
N PHE A 159 8.79 17.31 2.24
CA PHE A 159 7.89 18.47 2.37
C PHE A 159 7.44 18.66 3.80
N ARG A 160 8.25 19.34 4.60
CA ARG A 160 7.97 19.63 6.01
C ARG A 160 8.24 21.10 6.30
N SER A 161 7.83 21.56 7.49
CA SER A 161 8.14 22.90 7.96
C SER A 161 9.65 23.16 8.01
N ASN A 162 10.07 24.42 7.94
CA ASN A 162 11.47 24.80 8.10
C ASN A 162 11.87 24.62 9.58
N PRO A 163 12.79 23.69 9.91
CA PRO A 163 13.18 23.48 11.31
C PRO A 163 14.03 24.63 11.87
N PHE A 164 14.61 25.47 11.01
CA PHE A 164 15.48 26.58 11.38
C PHE A 164 14.78 27.94 11.36
N ALA A 165 13.44 27.97 11.25
CA ALA A 165 12.68 29.22 11.13
C ALA A 165 12.95 30.22 12.26
N ALA A 166 13.10 29.73 13.49
CA ALA A 166 13.38 30.57 14.67
C ALA A 166 14.73 31.31 14.61
N ARG A 167 15.64 30.91 13.71
CA ARG A 167 16.96 31.53 13.54
C ARG A 167 16.94 32.79 12.68
N GLY A 168 15.82 33.09 12.00
CA GLY A 168 15.67 34.31 11.22
C GLY A 168 16.64 34.43 10.02
N ILE A 169 17.08 33.31 9.46
CA ILE A 169 18.01 33.29 8.32
C ILE A 169 17.31 33.86 7.08
N ALA A 170 17.81 34.99 6.58
CA ALA A 170 17.20 35.69 5.45
C ALA A 170 17.12 34.78 4.20
N GLY A 171 15.92 34.71 3.61
CA GLY A 171 15.65 33.92 2.41
C GLY A 171 15.45 32.42 2.63
N LEU A 172 15.63 31.91 3.86
CA LEU A 172 15.43 30.50 4.18
C LEU A 172 13.94 30.19 4.40
N SER A 173 13.38 29.30 3.60
CA SER A 173 11.95 28.98 3.60
C SER A 173 11.70 27.47 3.74
N ALA A 174 10.50 27.14 4.25
CA ALA A 174 10.05 25.76 4.41
C ALA A 174 9.75 25.09 3.07
N GLY A 175 9.93 23.77 3.04
CA GLY A 175 9.63 22.95 1.88
C GLY A 175 10.58 23.19 0.71
N LEU A 176 10.35 22.42 -0.35
CA LEU A 176 11.09 22.53 -1.60
C LEU A 176 10.30 23.38 -2.60
N VAL A 177 11.01 24.00 -3.53
CA VAL A 177 10.45 24.76 -4.65
C VAL A 177 10.53 23.97 -5.96
N ALA A 178 9.71 24.32 -6.94
CA ALA A 178 9.82 23.75 -8.28
C ALA A 178 11.21 24.05 -8.87
N THR A 179 11.80 23.08 -9.58
CA THR A 179 13.12 23.21 -10.21
C THR A 179 13.11 22.55 -11.58
N SER A 180 14.04 22.93 -12.45
CA SER A 180 14.33 22.16 -13.66
C SER A 180 14.99 20.83 -13.30
N VAL A 181 14.70 19.81 -14.10
CA VAL A 181 15.35 18.48 -14.03
C VAL A 181 16.32 18.32 -15.21
N PRO A 182 17.51 17.71 -15.00
CA PRO A 182 18.43 17.37 -16.09
C PRO A 182 17.84 16.35 -17.06
N ALA A 183 18.49 16.15 -18.21
CA ALA A 183 18.12 15.09 -19.16
C ALA A 183 18.11 13.70 -18.48
N ASN A 184 17.34 12.79 -19.05
CA ASN A 184 17.17 11.41 -18.57
C ASN A 184 16.80 11.29 -17.08
N THR A 185 16.11 12.30 -16.51
CA THR A 185 15.81 12.36 -15.08
C THR A 185 14.31 12.47 -14.81
N LEU A 186 13.84 11.65 -13.86
CA LEU A 186 12.55 11.80 -13.19
C LEU A 186 12.78 12.34 -11.77
N LEU A 187 12.05 13.39 -11.40
CA LEU A 187 12.02 13.93 -10.05
C LEU A 187 10.59 13.87 -9.52
N SER A 188 10.38 13.09 -8.45
CA SER A 188 9.10 12.96 -7.77
C SER A 188 9.17 13.62 -6.40
N PHE A 189 8.36 14.66 -6.21
CA PHE A 189 8.13 15.31 -4.93
C PHE A 189 6.93 14.68 -4.23
N SER A 190 7.01 14.44 -2.92
CA SER A 190 5.89 13.86 -2.17
C SER A 190 4.69 14.80 -2.01
N ALA A 191 4.86 16.10 -2.22
CA ALA A 191 3.78 17.09 -2.21
C ALA A 191 4.07 18.21 -3.22
N GLN A 192 3.13 19.16 -3.36
CA GLN A 192 3.36 20.35 -4.17
C GLN A 192 4.39 21.27 -3.49
N PRO A 193 5.21 21.98 -4.28
CA PRO A 193 6.03 23.09 -3.79
C PRO A 193 5.25 24.04 -2.86
N GLY A 194 5.83 24.33 -1.69
CA GLY A 194 5.23 25.23 -0.70
C GLY A 194 4.14 24.62 0.20
N THR A 195 3.85 23.31 0.11
CA THR A 195 2.94 22.63 1.04
C THR A 195 3.69 21.73 2.02
N VAL A 196 2.98 21.26 3.05
CA VAL A 196 3.49 20.29 4.03
C VAL A 196 2.85 18.93 3.73
N GLY A 197 3.68 17.90 3.62
CA GLY A 197 3.25 16.52 3.47
C GLY A 197 2.49 16.03 4.71
N GLN A 198 1.57 15.08 4.50
CA GLN A 198 0.76 14.52 5.57
C GLN A 198 1.33 13.20 6.07
N ARG A 199 1.17 13.01 7.39
CA ARG A 199 1.37 11.73 8.04
C ARG A 199 0.42 10.70 7.45
N GLY A 200 0.96 9.55 7.05
CA GLY A 200 0.20 8.43 6.56
C GLY A 200 -0.14 7.42 7.66
N PRO A 201 -0.91 6.37 7.34
CA PRO A 201 -1.19 5.29 8.28
C PRO A 201 0.09 4.48 8.61
N TYR A 202 0.01 3.68 9.67
CA TYR A 202 1.06 2.71 10.06
C TYR A 202 2.43 3.29 10.42
N GLY A 203 2.51 4.59 10.74
CA GLY A 203 3.77 5.22 11.15
C GLY A 203 4.68 5.59 9.97
N HIS A 204 4.17 5.54 8.74
CA HIS A 204 4.87 5.94 7.52
C HIS A 204 4.22 7.19 6.91
N SER A 205 4.95 7.95 6.08
CA SER A 205 4.33 9.05 5.35
C SER A 205 3.22 8.55 4.40
N ALA A 206 2.26 9.42 4.05
CA ALA A 206 1.22 9.08 3.08
C ALA A 206 1.83 8.71 1.71
N PHE A 207 2.93 9.37 1.34
CA PHE A 207 3.63 9.14 0.09
C PHE A 207 4.40 7.83 0.07
N THR A 208 5.13 7.50 1.13
CA THR A 208 5.86 6.24 1.26
C THR A 208 4.91 5.05 1.15
N ASN A 209 3.79 5.08 1.88
CA ASN A 209 2.76 4.04 1.80
C ASN A 209 2.25 3.85 0.36
N ALA A 210 1.87 4.96 -0.29
CA ALA A 210 1.36 4.94 -1.66
C ALA A 210 2.40 4.45 -2.68
N LEU A 211 3.67 4.82 -2.50
CA LEU A 211 4.76 4.39 -3.37
C LEU A 211 5.01 2.89 -3.23
N VAL A 212 5.05 2.38 -1.99
CA VAL A 212 5.21 0.94 -1.73
C VAL A 212 4.05 0.14 -2.30
N GLU A 213 2.82 0.63 -2.18
CA GLU A 213 1.64 0.01 -2.79
C GLU A 213 1.77 -0.06 -4.32
N ALA A 214 2.12 1.06 -4.97
CA ALA A 214 2.34 1.12 -6.41
C ALA A 214 3.49 0.19 -6.87
N LEU A 215 4.56 0.07 -6.08
CA LEU A 215 5.68 -0.85 -6.31
C LEU A 215 5.33 -2.32 -6.03
N THR A 216 4.20 -2.61 -5.38
CA THR A 216 3.74 -3.96 -5.03
C THR A 216 2.64 -4.49 -5.97
N ALA A 217 2.16 -3.67 -6.90
CA ALA A 217 1.19 -4.11 -7.90
C ALA A 217 1.68 -5.38 -8.64
N PRO A 218 0.80 -6.33 -9.02
CA PRO A 218 1.17 -7.60 -9.67
C PRO A 218 1.98 -7.42 -10.96
N SER A 219 1.79 -6.29 -11.61
CA SER A 219 2.60 -5.79 -12.73
C SER A 219 2.84 -4.31 -12.49
N PRO A 220 3.89 -3.94 -11.73
CA PRO A 220 4.25 -2.53 -11.64
C PRO A 220 4.48 -2.05 -13.08
N GLY A 221 3.87 -0.93 -13.46
CA GLY A 221 4.01 -0.40 -14.80
C GLY A 221 5.43 0.09 -15.08
N ALA A 222 5.60 0.80 -16.18
CA ALA A 222 6.77 1.65 -16.35
C ALA A 222 6.96 2.54 -15.11
N LEU A 223 8.21 2.82 -14.78
CA LEU A 223 8.65 3.66 -13.68
C LEU A 223 7.84 4.95 -13.56
N LEU A 224 7.61 5.65 -14.67
CA LEU A 224 6.79 6.86 -14.73
C LEU A 224 5.33 6.59 -14.33
N ALA A 225 4.74 5.51 -14.83
CA ALA A 225 3.38 5.10 -14.51
C ALA A 225 3.24 4.72 -13.03
N THR A 226 4.22 4.02 -12.45
CA THR A 226 4.24 3.69 -11.02
C THR A 226 4.31 4.93 -10.14
N LEU A 227 5.17 5.90 -10.47
CA LEU A 227 5.25 7.16 -9.74
C LEU A 227 3.95 7.98 -9.86
N ASN A 228 3.34 8.00 -11.04
CA ASN A 228 2.03 8.63 -11.23
C ASN A 228 0.93 7.93 -10.42
N GLN A 229 0.92 6.59 -10.38
CA GLN A 229 -0.02 5.81 -9.56
C GLN A 229 0.14 6.10 -8.07
N ALA A 230 1.39 6.19 -7.58
CA ALA A 230 1.67 6.63 -6.21
C ALA A 230 1.10 8.04 -5.98
N GLY A 231 1.31 8.97 -6.93
CA GLY A 231 0.72 10.31 -6.92
C GLY A 231 -0.79 10.33 -6.75
N VAL A 232 -1.50 9.53 -7.55
CA VAL A 232 -2.95 9.37 -7.49
C VAL A 232 -3.39 8.77 -6.15
N ALA A 233 -2.67 7.78 -5.65
CA ALA A 233 -2.96 7.15 -4.36
C ALA A 233 -2.77 8.13 -3.18
N VAL A 234 -1.74 8.96 -3.18
CA VAL A 234 -1.56 10.02 -2.17
C VAL A 234 -2.68 11.04 -2.23
N LYS A 235 -3.02 11.53 -3.44
CA LYS A 235 -4.13 12.48 -3.60
C LYS A 235 -5.43 11.89 -3.06
N ARG A 236 -5.68 10.61 -3.28
CA ARG A 236 -6.85 9.91 -2.74
C ARG A 236 -6.78 9.76 -1.22
N ALA A 237 -5.67 9.26 -0.68
CA ALA A 237 -5.49 8.99 0.74
C ALA A 237 -5.51 10.26 1.62
N THR A 238 -5.17 11.40 1.04
CA THR A 238 -5.17 12.70 1.72
C THR A 238 -6.39 13.56 1.39
N SER A 239 -7.42 12.99 0.75
CA SER A 239 -8.62 13.74 0.32
C SER A 239 -8.29 14.99 -0.51
N GLY A 240 -7.23 14.92 -1.31
CA GLY A 240 -6.74 16.01 -2.15
C GLY A 240 -5.83 17.02 -1.47
N ALA A 241 -5.63 16.91 -0.15
CA ALA A 241 -4.83 17.85 0.63
C ALA A 241 -3.31 17.74 0.38
N GLN A 242 -2.84 16.58 -0.08
CA GLN A 242 -1.48 16.37 -0.56
C GLN A 242 -1.52 15.91 -2.01
N GLN A 243 -0.77 16.59 -2.88
CA GLN A 243 -0.67 16.24 -4.30
C GLN A 243 0.81 16.15 -4.69
N PRO A 244 1.34 14.94 -4.88
CA PRO A 244 2.71 14.77 -5.38
C PRO A 244 2.92 15.48 -6.72
N LEU A 245 4.13 16.00 -6.95
CA LEU A 245 4.52 16.61 -8.21
C LEU A 245 5.59 15.72 -8.87
N LEU A 246 5.35 15.36 -10.13
CA LEU A 246 6.28 14.59 -10.94
C LEU A 246 6.82 15.48 -12.08
N LEU A 247 8.13 15.64 -12.12
CA LEU A 247 8.84 16.31 -13.21
C LEU A 247 9.66 15.26 -13.97
N ALA A 248 9.65 15.36 -15.30
CA ALA A 248 10.27 14.37 -16.16
C ALA A 248 10.89 15.04 -17.38
N THR A 249 12.09 14.61 -17.75
CA THR A 249 12.60 14.72 -19.12
C THR A 249 12.40 13.40 -19.86
N PRO A 250 12.48 13.38 -21.20
CA PRO A 250 12.59 12.13 -21.93
C PRO A 250 13.69 11.22 -21.34
N LEU A 251 13.42 9.92 -21.27
CA LEU A 251 14.38 8.91 -20.82
C LEU A 251 14.90 8.19 -22.07
N GLY A 252 16.20 8.19 -22.30
CA GLY A 252 16.84 7.60 -23.49
C GLY A 252 16.93 6.07 -23.51
N GLY A 253 16.52 5.39 -22.44
CA GLY A 253 16.53 3.92 -22.31
C GLY A 253 15.18 3.25 -22.61
N SER A 254 15.20 1.93 -22.87
CA SER A 254 14.00 1.08 -22.93
C SER A 254 13.13 1.28 -21.68
N GLU A 255 11.80 1.20 -21.84
CA GLU A 255 10.80 1.43 -20.78
C GLU A 255 11.21 0.73 -19.48
N VAL A 256 11.68 1.50 -18.48
CA VAL A 256 12.14 0.95 -17.20
C VAL A 256 10.91 0.43 -16.45
N VAL A 257 10.73 -0.88 -16.39
CA VAL A 257 9.62 -1.52 -15.68
C VAL A 257 10.08 -1.99 -14.29
N PHE A 258 9.37 -1.59 -13.24
CA PHE A 258 9.61 -2.12 -11.90
C PHE A 258 9.15 -3.59 -11.84
N GLY A 259 10.00 -4.48 -11.31
CA GLY A 259 9.71 -5.91 -11.21
C GLY A 259 10.95 -6.77 -11.43
N PRO A 260 10.95 -8.04 -10.98
CA PRO A 260 12.04 -8.96 -11.25
C PRO A 260 12.23 -9.11 -12.78
N PRO A 261 13.47 -9.33 -13.28
CA PRO A 261 13.72 -9.51 -14.70
C PRO A 261 12.81 -10.61 -15.25
N ARG A 262 12.00 -10.29 -16.26
CA ARG A 262 11.17 -11.29 -16.91
C ARG A 262 12.10 -12.27 -17.64
N ALA A 263 12.06 -13.55 -17.25
CA ALA A 263 12.36 -14.59 -18.21
C ALA A 263 11.32 -14.48 -19.33
N ASN A 264 11.78 -14.27 -20.57
CA ASN A 264 10.90 -14.10 -21.71
C ASN A 264 9.95 -15.30 -21.83
N PRO A 265 8.64 -15.11 -22.09
CA PRO A 265 7.78 -16.23 -22.47
C PRO A 265 8.23 -16.71 -23.85
N ALA A 266 8.47 -18.01 -23.99
CA ALA A 266 8.71 -18.62 -25.30
C ALA A 266 7.49 -18.38 -26.22
N PRO A 267 7.67 -18.15 -27.53
CA PRO A 267 6.56 -17.89 -28.43
C PRO A 267 5.73 -19.16 -28.68
N GLY A 268 4.43 -19.08 -28.43
CA GLY A 268 3.41 -19.87 -29.12
C GLY A 268 2.95 -21.15 -28.43
N THR A 269 1.72 -21.15 -27.93
CA THR A 269 0.64 -21.95 -28.55
C THR A 269 -0.72 -21.37 -28.13
N ALA A 270 -1.51 -21.01 -29.13
CA ALA A 270 -2.91 -20.67 -28.99
C ALA A 270 -3.74 -21.91 -28.61
N GLU A 271 -4.83 -21.65 -27.89
CA GLU A 271 -6.09 -22.41 -27.83
C GLU A 271 -6.04 -23.93 -27.57
N SER A 272 -6.58 -24.35 -26.42
CA SER A 272 -7.35 -25.59 -26.38
C SER A 272 -8.42 -25.60 -25.29
N THR A 273 -9.63 -25.29 -25.72
CA THR A 273 -10.92 -25.91 -25.37
C THR A 273 -11.14 -26.45 -23.96
N ILE A 274 -12.05 -25.77 -23.26
CA ILE A 274 -12.89 -26.32 -22.20
C ILE A 274 -13.71 -27.49 -22.76
N LYS A 275 -13.56 -28.68 -22.16
CA LYS A 275 -14.55 -29.77 -22.27
C LYS A 275 -15.03 -30.16 -20.87
N THR A 276 -16.29 -29.86 -20.63
CA THR A 276 -17.14 -30.44 -19.59
C THR A 276 -17.25 -31.97 -19.80
N PRO A 277 -17.44 -32.75 -18.74
CA PRO A 277 -18.65 -33.56 -18.73
C PRO A 277 -19.39 -33.48 -17.38
N ALA A 278 -20.71 -33.40 -17.50
CA ALA A 278 -21.65 -33.60 -16.42
C ALA A 278 -22.13 -35.06 -16.44
N ASN A 279 -22.32 -35.62 -15.23
CA ASN A 279 -23.59 -36.16 -14.75
C ASN A 279 -23.69 -37.69 -14.39
N ARG A 280 -24.00 -37.90 -13.08
CA ARG A 280 -24.98 -38.80 -12.42
C ARG A 280 -24.68 -40.28 -12.02
N GLN A 281 -24.66 -40.46 -10.68
CA GLN A 281 -25.42 -41.41 -9.78
C GLN A 281 -25.41 -42.93 -10.06
N ALA A 282 -25.46 -43.89 -9.11
CA ALA A 282 -25.58 -43.95 -7.63
C ALA A 282 -25.45 -45.43 -7.13
N ALA A 283 -25.49 -45.62 -5.79
CA ALA A 283 -25.80 -46.81 -4.94
C ALA A 283 -24.60 -47.43 -4.16
N ALA A 284 -24.46 -47.19 -2.84
CA ALA A 284 -25.03 -47.89 -1.64
C ALA A 284 -24.19 -49.15 -1.23
N THR A 285 -23.86 -49.53 0.02
CA THR A 285 -24.40 -49.32 1.39
C THR A 285 -23.42 -49.91 2.47
N ALA A 286 -23.67 -49.60 3.77
CA ALA A 286 -23.29 -50.26 5.06
C ALA A 286 -22.29 -49.47 5.96
N ALA A 287 -22.70 -48.75 7.03
CA ALA A 287 -23.18 -49.14 8.40
C ALA A 287 -22.04 -49.67 9.31
N MET A 288 -21.76 -49.31 10.59
CA MET A 288 -22.35 -48.59 11.75
C MET A 288 -21.16 -48.18 12.68
N GLY A 289 -21.12 -47.11 13.49
CA GLY A 289 -22.02 -46.69 14.58
C GLY A 289 -21.57 -45.39 15.32
N PRO A 290 -22.36 -44.88 16.31
CA PRO A 290 -22.53 -43.45 16.73
C PRO A 290 -21.83 -43.11 18.10
N PRO A 291 -21.89 -41.90 18.75
CA PRO A 291 -22.88 -40.77 18.70
C PRO A 291 -22.24 -39.33 18.86
N PRO A 292 -22.95 -38.23 19.23
CA PRO A 292 -24.39 -37.94 19.26
C PRO A 292 -24.81 -36.75 18.37
N ALA A 293 -26.13 -36.58 18.29
CA ALA A 293 -26.88 -35.51 17.65
C ALA A 293 -26.22 -34.12 17.73
N SER A 294 -25.89 -33.57 16.57
CA SER A 294 -25.85 -32.11 16.41
C SER A 294 -27.28 -31.63 16.42
N THR A 295 -27.73 -31.19 17.60
CA THR A 295 -28.88 -30.29 17.71
C THR A 295 -28.63 -29.14 16.75
N ALA A 296 -29.65 -28.83 15.93
CA ALA A 296 -29.71 -27.58 15.22
C ALA A 296 -29.56 -26.46 16.26
N SER A 297 -28.37 -25.86 16.33
CA SER A 297 -28.18 -24.63 17.08
C SER A 297 -28.74 -23.52 16.21
N ASP A 298 -29.85 -22.95 16.67
CA ASP A 298 -30.29 -21.62 16.29
C ASP A 298 -29.07 -20.69 16.21
N GLY A 299 -29.02 -19.85 15.17
CA GLY A 299 -27.96 -18.87 14.90
C GLY A 299 -27.84 -17.79 15.98
N ARG A 300 -27.38 -18.19 17.18
CA ARG A 300 -27.28 -17.34 18.37
C ARG A 300 -25.97 -17.49 19.12
N THR A 301 -25.00 -18.28 18.64
CA THR A 301 -23.68 -18.32 19.26
C THR A 301 -22.94 -17.02 18.96
N PRO A 302 -22.60 -16.20 19.98
CA PRO A 302 -21.82 -15.00 19.78
C PRO A 302 -20.42 -15.39 19.27
N GLY A 303 -19.97 -14.75 18.20
CA GLY A 303 -18.59 -14.79 17.75
C GLY A 303 -17.68 -13.98 18.68
N LEU A 304 -16.37 -14.10 18.45
CA LEU A 304 -15.36 -13.40 19.24
C LEU A 304 -15.12 -11.99 18.71
N ALA A 305 -15.12 -11.00 19.60
CA ALA A 305 -14.61 -9.66 19.33
C ALA A 305 -13.53 -9.32 20.34
N VAL A 306 -12.54 -8.53 19.94
CA VAL A 306 -11.43 -8.13 20.80
C VAL A 306 -11.10 -6.67 20.53
N LEU A 307 -11.04 -5.86 21.58
CA LEU A 307 -10.54 -4.50 21.49
C LEU A 307 -9.09 -4.46 21.98
N TYR A 308 -8.20 -3.99 21.13
CA TYR A 308 -6.81 -3.69 21.48
C TYR A 308 -6.66 -2.19 21.62
N ASP A 309 -6.17 -1.72 22.75
CA ASP A 309 -5.93 -0.31 23.01
C ASP A 309 -4.46 -0.02 23.22
N GLU A 310 -3.99 1.07 22.64
CA GLU A 310 -2.66 1.58 22.89
C GLU A 310 -2.49 2.02 24.36
N ASP A 311 -1.44 1.51 25.01
CA ASP A 311 -1.02 1.95 26.33
C ASP A 311 0.42 2.47 26.25
N PRO A 312 0.68 3.74 26.57
CA PRO A 312 2.05 4.27 26.62
C PRO A 312 2.98 3.52 27.59
N SER A 313 2.42 2.79 28.55
CA SER A 313 3.17 2.04 29.56
C SER A 313 3.41 0.58 29.16
N ASP A 314 2.71 0.08 28.14
CA ASP A 314 2.83 -1.29 27.63
C ASP A 314 2.88 -1.29 26.09
N PRO A 315 4.04 -1.58 25.48
CA PRO A 315 4.20 -1.65 24.02
C PRO A 315 3.24 -2.62 23.32
N LYS A 316 2.67 -3.60 24.03
CA LYS A 316 1.67 -4.54 23.47
C LYS A 316 0.23 -4.02 23.55
N GLY A 317 0.01 -2.91 24.24
CA GLY A 317 -1.31 -2.37 24.51
C GLY A 317 -2.15 -3.25 25.44
N LYS A 318 -3.38 -2.82 25.71
CA LYS A 318 -4.35 -3.57 26.51
C LYS A 318 -5.34 -4.30 25.62
N ARG A 319 -5.55 -5.58 25.90
CA ARG A 319 -6.51 -6.44 25.19
C ARG A 319 -7.76 -6.65 26.03
N TYR A 320 -8.93 -6.34 25.47
CA TYR A 320 -10.23 -6.52 26.09
C TYR A 320 -11.07 -7.48 25.26
N THR A 321 -11.58 -8.53 25.90
CA THR A 321 -12.40 -9.54 25.23
C THR A 321 -13.86 -9.07 25.19
N GLY A 322 -14.48 -9.25 24.03
CA GLY A 322 -15.89 -8.96 23.79
C GLY A 322 -16.54 -10.07 22.95
N SER A 323 -17.77 -9.80 22.51
CA SER A 323 -18.55 -10.71 21.69
C SER A 323 -19.17 -9.99 20.50
N VAL A 324 -19.44 -10.73 19.42
CA VAL A 324 -20.16 -10.22 18.25
C VAL A 324 -21.33 -11.13 17.90
N THR A 325 -22.49 -10.56 17.59
CA THR A 325 -23.63 -11.31 17.05
C THR A 325 -23.90 -10.88 15.61
N TRP A 326 -23.84 -11.85 14.69
CA TRP A 326 -24.07 -11.65 13.26
C TRP A 326 -25.53 -11.96 12.88
N ARG A 327 -26.14 -11.09 12.06
CA ARG A 327 -27.49 -11.29 11.53
C ARG A 327 -27.59 -10.81 10.09
N MET A 328 -28.38 -11.52 9.29
CA MET A 328 -28.90 -10.99 8.03
C MET A 328 -30.22 -10.26 8.33
N GLU A 329 -30.30 -9.00 7.95
CA GLU A 329 -31.52 -8.21 8.02
C GLU A 329 -31.94 -7.79 6.61
N THR A 330 -33.21 -7.44 6.46
CA THR A 330 -33.69 -6.82 5.22
C THR A 330 -34.25 -5.46 5.57
N ILE A 331 -33.59 -4.40 5.11
CA ILE A 331 -34.05 -3.03 5.35
C ILE A 331 -34.71 -2.49 4.10
N LYS A 332 -35.70 -1.61 4.26
CA LYS A 332 -36.16 -0.79 3.13
C LYS A 332 -35.14 0.30 2.90
N SER A 333 -34.58 0.35 1.70
CA SER A 333 -33.66 1.43 1.35
C SER A 333 -34.37 2.78 1.46
N PRO A 334 -33.74 3.77 2.13
CA PRO A 334 -34.25 5.14 2.16
C PRO A 334 -34.38 5.79 0.78
N GLN A 335 -33.62 5.33 -0.20
CA GLN A 335 -33.58 5.93 -1.54
C GLN A 335 -34.44 5.20 -2.56
N SER A 336 -34.33 3.87 -2.63
CA SER A 336 -35.04 3.07 -3.62
C SER A 336 -36.38 2.52 -3.12
N GLY A 337 -36.63 2.55 -1.80
CA GLY A 337 -37.80 1.94 -1.16
C GLY A 337 -37.83 0.41 -1.24
N ARG A 338 -36.85 -0.22 -1.91
CA ARG A 338 -36.73 -1.66 -2.10
C ARG A 338 -36.20 -2.32 -0.83
N ALA A 339 -36.62 -3.57 -0.64
CA ALA A 339 -36.07 -4.44 0.40
C ALA A 339 -34.65 -4.88 -0.01
N VAL A 340 -33.64 -4.47 0.77
CA VAL A 340 -32.22 -4.77 0.50
C VAL A 340 -31.69 -5.63 1.65
N PRO A 341 -31.03 -6.77 1.36
CA PRO A 341 -30.38 -7.57 2.39
C PRO A 341 -29.12 -6.87 2.91
N VAL A 342 -28.95 -6.90 4.23
CA VAL A 342 -27.91 -6.22 5.00
C VAL A 342 -27.27 -7.20 5.97
N ILE A 343 -25.94 -7.15 6.06
CA ILE A 343 -25.18 -7.84 7.11
C ILE A 343 -25.14 -6.90 8.32
N ARG A 344 -25.69 -7.32 9.45
CA ARG A 344 -25.58 -6.61 10.73
C ARG A 344 -24.68 -7.38 11.69
N ALA A 345 -23.77 -6.67 12.35
CA ALA A 345 -22.96 -7.16 13.46
C ALA A 345 -23.22 -6.30 14.70
N GLU A 346 -23.58 -6.91 15.82
CA GLU A 346 -23.71 -6.26 17.12
C GLU A 346 -22.55 -6.69 18.00
N ILE A 347 -21.69 -5.75 18.39
CA ILE A 347 -20.48 -5.99 19.18
C ILE A 347 -20.67 -5.43 20.58
N ASP A 348 -20.27 -6.19 21.59
CA ASP A 348 -20.23 -5.77 22.99
C ASP A 348 -18.86 -6.07 23.60
N VAL A 349 -18.21 -5.05 24.16
CA VAL A 349 -16.93 -5.13 24.90
C VAL A 349 -17.20 -4.61 26.33
N PRO A 350 -17.65 -5.49 27.25
CA PRO A 350 -18.19 -5.08 28.55
C PRO A 350 -17.17 -4.36 29.44
N ASP A 351 -15.93 -4.85 29.48
CA ASP A 351 -14.84 -4.28 30.28
C ASP A 351 -14.53 -2.83 29.91
N ARG A 352 -14.89 -2.43 28.68
CA ARG A 352 -14.72 -1.08 28.17
C ARG A 352 -16.02 -0.32 28.01
N LYS A 353 -17.15 -0.90 28.44
CA LYS A 353 -18.49 -0.34 28.29
C LYS A 353 -18.72 0.18 26.87
N LEU A 354 -18.20 -0.54 25.88
CA LEU A 354 -18.23 -0.16 24.46
C LEU A 354 -19.12 -1.14 23.72
N LYS A 355 -20.17 -0.61 23.10
CA LYS A 355 -21.01 -1.32 22.15
C LYS A 355 -20.78 -0.75 20.76
N ALA A 356 -20.73 -1.61 19.76
CA ALA A 356 -20.65 -1.18 18.37
C ALA A 356 -21.66 -1.92 17.50
N THR A 357 -22.12 -1.26 16.44
CA THR A 357 -22.98 -1.86 15.42
C THR A 357 -22.33 -1.62 14.07
N LEU A 358 -22.14 -2.68 13.29
CA LEU A 358 -21.73 -2.65 11.90
C LEU A 358 -22.92 -3.06 11.03
N GLN A 359 -23.25 -2.27 10.01
CA GLN A 359 -24.22 -2.62 8.98
C GLN A 359 -23.58 -2.51 7.60
N LEU A 360 -23.46 -3.62 6.87
CA LEU A 360 -22.89 -3.66 5.52
C LEU A 360 -23.98 -4.01 4.50
N ARG A 361 -24.14 -3.15 3.49
CA ARG A 361 -25.13 -3.30 2.42
C ARG A 361 -24.56 -2.92 1.07
N ARG A 362 -25.17 -3.40 -0.02
CA ARG A 362 -24.93 -2.84 -1.36
C ARG A 362 -25.35 -1.38 -1.39
N ASN A 363 -24.55 -0.56 -2.07
CA ASN A 363 -24.91 0.82 -2.31
C ASN A 363 -25.98 0.89 -3.40
N ASP A 364 -27.06 1.59 -3.12
CA ASP A 364 -28.12 1.88 -4.07
C ASP A 364 -28.36 3.39 -4.25
N ASP A 365 -27.45 4.19 -3.71
CA ASP A 365 -27.39 5.63 -3.93
C ASP A 365 -26.50 5.96 -5.13
N PRO A 366 -27.05 6.47 -6.25
CA PRO A 366 -26.28 6.81 -7.43
C PRO A 366 -25.36 8.01 -7.21
N THR A 367 -25.58 8.82 -6.17
CA THR A 367 -24.75 9.99 -5.83
C THR A 367 -23.50 9.60 -5.03
N LEU A 368 -23.48 8.42 -4.42
CA LEU A 368 -22.33 7.89 -3.71
C LEU A 368 -21.51 6.99 -4.65
N PRO A 369 -20.23 7.30 -4.93
CA PRO A 369 -19.36 6.49 -5.79
C PRO A 369 -18.83 5.24 -5.06
N ALA A 370 -19.73 4.46 -4.48
CA ALA A 370 -19.42 3.26 -3.69
C ALA A 370 -20.17 2.04 -4.24
N SER A 371 -19.55 0.85 -4.15
CA SER A 371 -20.22 -0.42 -4.46
C SER A 371 -21.05 -0.92 -3.29
N HIS A 372 -20.55 -0.73 -2.06
CA HIS A 372 -21.18 -1.12 -0.82
C HIS A 372 -20.96 -0.03 0.22
N VAL A 373 -21.83 0.03 1.21
CA VAL A 373 -21.74 0.97 2.33
C VAL A 373 -21.71 0.18 3.62
N ALA A 374 -20.74 0.47 4.48
CA ALA A 374 -20.64 -0.05 5.83
C ALA A 374 -20.87 1.08 6.84
N GLU A 375 -21.96 1.02 7.59
CA GLU A 375 -22.29 1.98 8.64
C GLU A 375 -21.82 1.43 9.99
N LEU A 376 -21.05 2.24 10.72
CA LEU A 376 -20.45 1.90 12.01
C LEU A 376 -20.96 2.87 13.08
N THR A 377 -21.66 2.35 14.08
CA THR A 377 -22.13 3.14 15.23
C THR A 377 -21.50 2.62 16.50
N PHE A 378 -20.99 3.51 17.33
CA PHE A 378 -20.36 3.20 18.61
C PHE A 378 -21.12 3.90 19.74
N ALA A 379 -21.55 3.11 20.72
CA ALA A 379 -22.10 3.59 21.97
C ALA A 379 -21.10 3.27 23.09
N ARG A 380 -20.72 4.29 23.84
CA ARG A 380 -19.73 4.22 24.92
C ARG A 380 -20.30 4.86 26.18
N ALA A 381 -19.77 4.52 27.34
CA ALA A 381 -20.03 5.27 28.57
C ALA A 381 -19.29 6.62 28.58
N ASP A 382 -19.79 7.58 29.37
CA ASP A 382 -19.19 8.91 29.49
C ASP A 382 -17.76 8.87 30.04
N ASP A 383 -17.45 7.87 30.87
CA ASP A 383 -16.15 7.60 31.48
C ASP A 383 -15.20 6.77 30.59
N PHE A 384 -15.53 6.58 29.30
CA PHE A 384 -14.72 5.78 28.39
C PHE A 384 -13.28 6.29 28.32
N ALA A 385 -12.33 5.42 28.70
CA ALA A 385 -10.90 5.68 28.58
C ALA A 385 -10.55 5.88 27.09
N GLY A 386 -10.21 7.10 26.69
CA GLY A 386 -10.12 7.49 25.28
C GLY A 386 -10.92 8.76 24.94
N GLY A 387 -11.97 9.04 25.72
CA GLY A 387 -12.97 10.04 25.35
C GLY A 387 -13.85 9.51 24.21
N GLY A 388 -14.06 10.30 23.17
CA GLY A 388 -14.79 9.90 21.97
C GLY A 388 -14.00 9.00 21.03
N ILE A 389 -14.70 8.45 20.04
CA ILE A 389 -14.07 7.91 18.83
C ILE A 389 -14.06 9.06 17.81
N ASN A 390 -12.87 9.55 17.48
CA ASN A 390 -12.67 10.67 16.58
C ASN A 390 -12.65 10.23 15.12
N ASN A 391 -12.00 9.10 14.84
CA ASN A 391 -11.82 8.62 13.48
C ASN A 391 -11.85 7.10 13.40
N VAL A 392 -12.35 6.60 12.27
CA VAL A 392 -12.23 5.20 11.83
C VAL A 392 -11.53 5.24 10.47
N PRO A 393 -10.26 4.83 10.35
CA PRO A 393 -9.52 4.90 9.10
C PRO A 393 -10.05 4.00 7.98
N GLY A 394 -10.76 2.92 8.32
CA GLY A 394 -11.29 1.95 7.36
C GLY A 394 -11.57 0.59 7.99
N ILE A 395 -11.73 -0.43 7.15
CA ILE A 395 -11.94 -1.83 7.55
C ILE A 395 -10.87 -2.68 6.88
N LEU A 396 -10.22 -3.58 7.64
CA LEU A 396 -9.21 -4.50 7.12
C LEU A 396 -9.66 -5.94 7.30
N MET A 397 -9.49 -6.79 6.30
CA MET A 397 -9.80 -8.21 6.38
C MET A 397 -8.57 -9.05 6.72
N LYS A 398 -8.74 -10.08 7.55
CA LYS A 398 -7.67 -10.92 8.11
C LYS A 398 -8.00 -12.41 8.03
N SER A 399 -6.97 -13.24 7.92
CA SER A 399 -7.11 -14.70 8.00
C SER A 399 -7.36 -15.22 9.41
N ASN A 400 -6.87 -14.53 10.44
CA ASN A 400 -7.08 -14.88 11.86
C ASN A 400 -6.87 -13.63 12.74
N GLU A 401 -7.13 -13.74 14.05
CA GLU A 401 -7.05 -12.62 15.01
C GLU A 401 -5.68 -11.90 14.99
N GLN A 402 -4.59 -12.65 14.90
CA GLN A 402 -3.21 -12.15 15.06
C GLN A 402 -2.55 -11.74 13.73
N ALA A 403 -3.12 -12.15 12.60
CA ALA A 403 -2.58 -11.86 11.28
C ALA A 403 -2.61 -10.35 10.98
N ARG A 404 -1.77 -9.91 10.04
CA ARG A 404 -1.86 -8.54 9.52
C ARG A 404 -3.08 -8.41 8.60
N GLY A 405 -3.88 -7.36 8.80
CA GLY A 405 -5.03 -7.05 7.96
C GLY A 405 -4.67 -6.56 6.56
N THR A 406 -5.48 -6.95 5.58
CA THR A 406 -5.52 -6.38 4.24
C THR A 406 -6.68 -5.40 4.15
N PRO A 407 -6.45 -4.09 3.90
CA PRO A 407 -7.53 -3.11 3.86
C PRO A 407 -8.52 -3.41 2.74
N LEU A 408 -9.81 -3.20 3.03
CA LEU A 408 -10.81 -3.04 2.00
C LEU A 408 -10.58 -1.69 1.32
N ALA A 409 -10.63 -1.68 -0.01
CA ALA A 409 -10.57 -0.45 -0.78
C ALA A 409 -11.86 0.35 -0.55
N GLY A 410 -11.77 1.46 0.15
CA GLY A 410 -12.91 2.29 0.49
C GLY A 410 -12.50 3.56 1.24
N LEU A 411 -13.48 4.42 1.49
CA LEU A 411 -13.31 5.66 2.23
C LEU A 411 -14.23 5.66 3.45
N ALA A 412 -13.67 5.94 4.61
CA ALA A 412 -14.42 6.13 5.85
C ALA A 412 -14.58 7.63 6.14
N VAL A 413 -15.80 8.03 6.51
CA VAL A 413 -16.13 9.40 6.90
C VAL A 413 -16.89 9.39 8.22
N LYS A 414 -16.66 10.40 9.06
CA LYS A 414 -17.44 10.62 10.28
C LYS A 414 -18.74 11.32 9.91
N VAL A 415 -19.87 10.72 10.30
CA VAL A 415 -21.22 11.28 10.05
C VAL A 415 -21.64 12.15 11.23
N THR A 416 -21.59 11.58 12.44
CA THR A 416 -21.85 12.29 13.70
C THR A 416 -20.91 11.75 14.78
N GLU A 417 -21.00 12.26 16.01
CA GLU A 417 -20.28 11.63 17.12
C GLU A 417 -20.69 10.16 17.26
N GLY A 418 -19.70 9.27 17.30
CA GLY A 418 -19.93 7.83 17.40
C GLY A 418 -20.44 7.15 16.13
N SER A 419 -20.71 7.87 15.03
CA SER A 419 -21.24 7.27 13.79
C SER A 419 -20.34 7.56 12.59
N PHE A 420 -19.98 6.51 11.86
CA PHE A 420 -19.10 6.54 10.70
C PHE A 420 -19.72 5.77 9.54
N LEU A 421 -19.42 6.22 8.32
CA LEU A 421 -19.85 5.57 7.10
C LEU A 421 -18.62 5.24 6.26
N VAL A 422 -18.51 3.98 5.83
CA VAL A 422 -17.42 3.50 4.98
C VAL A 422 -17.99 3.11 3.62
N GLY A 423 -17.69 3.90 2.60
CA GLY A 423 -18.03 3.58 1.21
C GLY A 423 -16.94 2.73 0.58
N LEU A 424 -17.25 1.47 0.23
CA LEU A 424 -16.32 0.59 -0.49
C LEU A 424 -16.25 1.00 -1.96
N SER A 425 -15.05 1.00 -2.54
CA SER A 425 -14.78 1.44 -3.92
C SER A 425 -15.72 0.79 -4.93
N ASN A 426 -16.19 1.58 -5.90
CA ASN A 426 -17.01 1.12 -7.02
C ASN A 426 -16.18 0.77 -8.26
N VAL A 427 -14.85 0.90 -8.22
CA VAL A 427 -13.96 0.47 -9.32
C VAL A 427 -14.03 -1.05 -9.44
N ASP A 428 -14.15 -1.59 -10.66
CA ASP A 428 -14.42 -3.03 -10.86
C ASP A 428 -13.36 -3.95 -10.23
N ALA A 429 -12.07 -3.60 -10.37
CA ALA A 429 -10.98 -4.34 -9.75
C ALA A 429 -11.04 -4.32 -8.22
N ASP A 430 -11.32 -3.16 -7.63
CA ASP A 430 -11.47 -3.02 -6.18
C ASP A 430 -12.73 -3.73 -5.68
N ARG A 431 -13.82 -3.69 -6.45
CA ARG A 431 -15.08 -4.34 -6.14
C ARG A 431 -14.91 -5.86 -6.09
N ALA A 432 -14.23 -6.43 -7.09
CA ALA A 432 -13.89 -7.85 -7.12
C ALA A 432 -13.01 -8.23 -5.92
N ARG A 433 -11.91 -7.51 -5.69
CA ARG A 433 -11.01 -7.74 -4.57
C ARG A 433 -11.70 -7.62 -3.20
N ASN A 434 -12.50 -6.57 -3.01
CA ASN A 434 -13.25 -6.38 -1.77
C ASN A 434 -14.24 -7.53 -1.57
N GLY A 435 -14.93 -7.97 -2.62
CA GLY A 435 -15.81 -9.14 -2.59
C GLY A 435 -15.08 -10.41 -2.17
N GLU A 436 -13.91 -10.69 -2.77
CA GLU A 436 -13.07 -11.83 -2.40
C GLU A 436 -12.61 -11.77 -0.95
N LEU A 437 -12.17 -10.60 -0.47
CA LEU A 437 -11.75 -10.42 0.91
C LEU A 437 -12.92 -10.58 1.89
N LEU A 438 -14.07 -9.98 1.58
CA LEU A 438 -15.29 -10.09 2.38
C LEU A 438 -15.86 -11.51 2.39
N ALA A 439 -15.67 -12.30 1.34
CA ALA A 439 -16.13 -13.69 1.30
C ALA A 439 -15.13 -14.66 1.93
N GLY A 440 -13.84 -14.49 1.65
CA GLY A 440 -12.80 -15.49 1.96
C GLY A 440 -12.02 -15.28 3.26
N ARG A 441 -12.23 -14.17 3.98
CA ARG A 441 -11.51 -13.87 5.24
C ARG A 441 -12.41 -14.04 6.46
N GLU A 442 -11.90 -14.68 7.50
CA GLU A 442 -12.65 -15.05 8.71
C GLU A 442 -12.73 -13.92 9.75
N TRP A 443 -11.83 -12.93 9.65
CA TRP A 443 -11.69 -11.83 10.61
C TRP A 443 -11.62 -10.49 9.92
N PHE A 444 -11.95 -9.42 10.63
CA PHE A 444 -11.64 -8.07 10.21
C PHE A 444 -11.37 -7.13 11.38
N ASP A 445 -10.58 -6.09 11.11
CA ASP A 445 -10.21 -5.04 12.03
C ASP A 445 -10.89 -3.73 11.64
N ILE A 446 -11.35 -3.02 12.67
CA ILE A 446 -11.78 -1.64 12.60
C ILE A 446 -10.80 -0.83 13.47
N PRO A 447 -9.77 -0.19 12.88
CA PRO A 447 -8.91 0.70 13.61
C PRO A 447 -9.70 1.92 14.11
N LEU A 448 -9.41 2.36 15.32
CA LEU A 448 -10.05 3.47 16.01
C LEU A 448 -8.99 4.50 16.39
N VAL A 449 -9.32 5.78 16.24
CA VAL A 449 -8.56 6.88 16.84
C VAL A 449 -9.47 7.57 17.84
N TYR A 450 -9.06 7.60 19.10
CA TYR A 450 -9.82 8.19 20.19
C TYR A 450 -9.63 9.71 20.27
N SER A 451 -10.47 10.41 21.04
CA SER A 451 -10.39 11.87 21.20
C SER A 451 -9.08 12.33 21.83
N ASN A 452 -8.51 11.52 22.70
CA ASN A 452 -7.19 11.75 23.29
C ASN A 452 -6.01 11.36 22.36
N GLN A 453 -6.27 11.11 21.07
CA GLN A 453 -5.29 10.71 20.05
C GLN A 453 -4.66 9.32 20.23
N ARG A 454 -5.05 8.56 21.27
CA ARG A 454 -4.65 7.16 21.39
C ARG A 454 -5.38 6.31 20.38
N ARG A 455 -4.78 5.18 20.02
CA ARG A 455 -5.32 4.28 19.00
C ARG A 455 -5.90 3.03 19.64
N GLY A 456 -6.91 2.48 18.98
CA GLY A 456 -7.44 1.17 19.27
C GLY A 456 -7.65 0.36 17.99
N ILE A 457 -7.83 -0.94 18.12
CA ILE A 457 -8.23 -1.82 17.02
C ILE A 457 -9.33 -2.73 17.55
N LEU A 458 -10.52 -2.63 16.96
CA LEU A 458 -11.60 -3.56 17.21
C LEU A 458 -11.52 -4.71 16.20
N ALA A 459 -11.00 -5.85 16.63
CA ALA A 459 -10.89 -7.08 15.86
C ALA A 459 -12.15 -7.92 16.05
N ILE A 460 -12.79 -8.32 14.96
CA ILE A 460 -14.08 -9.01 14.97
C ILE A 460 -13.96 -10.28 14.13
N GLY A 461 -14.24 -11.43 14.75
CA GLY A 461 -14.34 -12.72 14.07
C GLY A 461 -15.75 -12.95 13.55
N LYS A 462 -15.86 -13.46 12.32
CA LYS A 462 -17.14 -13.91 11.78
C LYS A 462 -17.64 -15.16 12.50
N GLY A 463 -16.76 -16.15 12.61
CA GLY A 463 -17.12 -17.49 13.07
C GLY A 463 -18.19 -18.14 12.19
N PRO A 464 -18.65 -19.36 12.55
CA PRO A 464 -19.60 -20.11 11.74
C PRO A 464 -20.92 -19.39 11.47
N SER A 465 -21.39 -18.56 12.42
CA SER A 465 -22.61 -17.77 12.28
C SER A 465 -22.42 -16.60 11.31
N GLY A 466 -21.31 -15.87 11.42
CA GLY A 466 -20.96 -14.79 10.50
C GLY A 466 -20.73 -15.30 9.08
N ASP A 467 -19.99 -16.40 8.90
CA ASP A 467 -19.72 -16.96 7.56
C ASP A 467 -21.02 -17.33 6.83
N ARG A 468 -21.99 -17.90 7.56
CA ARG A 468 -23.32 -18.21 7.00
C ARG A 468 -24.08 -16.93 6.61
N VAL A 469 -24.08 -15.90 7.45
CA VAL A 469 -24.71 -14.60 7.14
C VAL A 469 -24.08 -13.94 5.91
N PHE A 470 -22.75 -13.93 5.80
CA PHE A 470 -22.06 -13.39 4.64
C PHE A 470 -22.41 -14.18 3.38
N ALA A 471 -22.37 -15.52 3.43
CA ALA A 471 -22.74 -16.35 2.29
C ALA A 471 -24.19 -16.10 1.82
N ASP A 472 -25.14 -16.04 2.74
CA ASP A 472 -26.56 -15.82 2.43
C ASP A 472 -26.81 -14.43 1.81
N VAL A 473 -26.16 -13.38 2.34
CA VAL A 473 -26.30 -12.02 1.81
C VAL A 473 -25.62 -11.88 0.44
N PHE A 474 -24.42 -12.43 0.25
CA PHE A 474 -23.75 -12.41 -1.05
C PHE A 474 -24.57 -13.16 -2.11
N ALA A 475 -25.14 -14.32 -1.77
CA ALA A 475 -26.05 -15.04 -2.65
C ALA A 475 -27.32 -14.23 -3.00
N ALA A 476 -27.85 -13.44 -2.07
CA ALA A 476 -28.99 -12.55 -2.32
C ALA A 476 -28.60 -11.34 -3.19
N TRP A 477 -27.39 -10.81 -3.02
CA TRP A 477 -26.83 -9.75 -3.85
C TRP A 477 -26.57 -10.19 -5.30
N ASP A 478 -26.16 -11.44 -5.52
CA ASP A 478 -25.97 -11.95 -6.88
C ASP A 478 -27.30 -12.18 -7.61
N LYS A 479 -28.34 -12.65 -6.90
CA LYS A 479 -29.69 -12.82 -7.45
C LYS A 479 -30.41 -11.51 -7.81
N SER A 480 -29.93 -10.38 -7.29
CA SER A 480 -30.54 -9.06 -7.49
C SER A 480 -29.89 -8.25 -8.62
N GLN A 481 -28.96 -8.82 -9.40
CA GLN A 481 -28.51 -8.19 -10.64
C GLN A 481 -29.63 -8.19 -11.69
N PRO A 482 -29.98 -7.04 -12.29
CA PRO A 482 -30.81 -7.05 -13.49
C PRO A 482 -30.04 -7.77 -14.61
N VAL A 483 -30.72 -8.68 -15.30
CA VAL A 483 -30.26 -9.23 -16.58
C VAL A 483 -30.32 -8.09 -17.59
N GLN A 484 -29.18 -7.43 -17.83
CA GLN A 484 -28.65 -6.95 -19.12
C GLN A 484 -27.60 -5.86 -18.93
#